data_AF-A0A6L6EU95-F1
#
_entry.id   AF-A0A6L6EU95-F1
#
_cell.length_a   1.000
_cell.length_b   1.000
_cell.length_c   1.000
_cell.angle_alpha   90.00
_cell.angle_beta   90.00
_cell.angle_gamma   90.00
#
_symmetry.space_group_name_H-M   'P 1'
#
loop_
_entity.id
_entity.type
_entity.pdbx_description
1 polymer ?
#
loop_
_entity_poly.entity_id
_entity_poly.type
_entity_poly.pdbx_seq_one_letter_code
_entity_poly.pdbx_strand_id
1 'polypeptide(L)'
;MASTPRSGKLTSSRSSSRPAASSGSAASNVDPAFAAEWNALDKPTRRQIRRLVRIGRQQENAEDARLAVGFARFQRTRPWYRFFYLWLIPLVIAGVVAGFALHPILIGVVIAVAGNAFLVRRGFTKADWLNEPLLSGDADLK
;
A
#
# COMPACT_ATOMS: atom_id res chain seq x y z
N MET A 1 -45.76 -30.34 -32.58
CA MET A 1 -46.21 -29.09 -31.95
C MET A 1 -45.95 -29.19 -30.46
N ALA A 2 -45.16 -28.24 -29.92
CA ALA A 2 -45.02 -27.84 -28.51
C ALA A 2 -44.60 -28.90 -27.47
N SER A 3 -43.84 -28.66 -26.40
CA SER A 3 -42.91 -27.62 -25.94
C SER A 3 -42.38 -28.20 -24.61
N THR A 4 -41.07 -28.19 -24.38
CA THR A 4 -40.50 -28.37 -23.03
C THR A 4 -41.01 -27.28 -22.08
N PRO A 5 -41.04 -27.56 -20.77
CA PRO A 5 -40.19 -26.74 -19.90
C PRO A 5 -39.38 -27.55 -18.88
N ARG A 6 -38.14 -27.06 -18.74
CA ARG A 6 -37.10 -27.42 -17.78
C ARG A 6 -37.28 -26.56 -16.53
N SER A 7 -37.32 -27.17 -15.34
CA SER A 7 -37.13 -26.51 -14.04
C SER A 7 -36.82 -27.63 -13.03
N GLY A 8 -35.72 -27.69 -12.28
CA GLY A 8 -34.82 -26.63 -11.83
C GLY A 8 -34.77 -26.67 -10.30
N LYS A 9 -33.94 -27.56 -9.71
CA LYS A 9 -33.32 -27.40 -8.38
C LYS A 9 -32.51 -28.63 -8.01
N LEU A 10 -31.20 -28.58 -8.23
CA LEU A 10 -30.23 -29.34 -7.45
C LEU A 10 -29.38 -28.32 -6.71
N THR A 11 -29.72 -28.10 -5.44
CA THR A 11 -28.92 -27.35 -4.48
C THR A 11 -27.67 -28.16 -4.19
N SER A 12 -26.64 -27.99 -5.02
CA SER A 12 -25.31 -28.48 -4.70
C SER A 12 -24.67 -27.47 -3.76
N SER A 13 -24.67 -27.83 -2.48
CA SER A 13 -23.91 -27.19 -1.40
C SER A 13 -22.43 -27.24 -1.76
N ARG A 14 -21.95 -26.19 -2.45
CA ARG A 14 -20.54 -25.99 -2.73
C ARG A 14 -19.87 -25.64 -1.41
N SER A 15 -19.24 -26.64 -0.79
CA SER A 15 -18.35 -26.43 0.35
C SER A 15 -17.30 -25.42 -0.10
N SER A 16 -17.39 -24.21 0.45
CA SER A 16 -16.37 -23.19 0.31
C SER A 16 -15.15 -23.64 1.10
N SER A 17 -14.32 -24.48 0.47
CA SER A 17 -12.93 -24.64 0.85
C SER A 17 -12.25 -23.28 0.59
N ARG A 18 -12.36 -22.40 1.59
CA ARG A 18 -11.58 -21.19 1.76
C ARG A 18 -10.12 -21.63 1.55
N PRO A 19 -9.39 -21.16 0.53
CA PRO A 19 -7.98 -21.44 0.46
C PRO A 19 -7.39 -20.85 1.73
N ALA A 20 -6.81 -21.74 2.54
CA ALA A 20 -6.07 -21.38 3.72
C ALA A 20 -5.12 -20.27 3.29
N ALA A 21 -5.30 -19.08 3.89
CA ALA A 21 -4.39 -17.98 3.72
C ALA A 21 -3.01 -18.55 4.01
N SER A 22 -2.21 -18.72 2.96
CA SER A 22 -0.82 -19.09 3.10
C SER A 22 -0.27 -18.07 4.06
N SER A 23 0.17 -18.55 5.22
CA SER A 23 1.01 -17.83 6.15
C SER A 23 2.33 -17.56 5.43
N GLY A 24 2.28 -16.69 4.44
CA GLY A 24 3.43 -16.13 3.79
C GLY A 24 4.14 -15.35 4.87
N SER A 25 5.33 -15.84 5.20
CA SER A 25 6.35 -15.17 6.02
C SER A 25 6.58 -13.74 5.51
N ALA A 26 5.70 -12.81 5.87
CA ALA A 26 5.73 -11.40 5.49
C ALA A 26 6.72 -10.60 6.35
N ALA A 27 7.68 -11.29 6.96
CA ALA A 27 8.67 -10.72 7.85
C ALA A 27 10.00 -11.46 7.67
N SER A 28 10.85 -11.01 6.73
CA SER A 28 12.30 -10.83 7.02
C SER A 28 13.18 -10.49 5.83
N ASN A 29 12.89 -10.91 4.59
CA ASN A 29 13.87 -10.76 3.51
C ASN A 29 13.49 -9.65 2.54
N VAL A 30 14.06 -8.47 2.78
CA VAL A 30 14.29 -7.50 1.70
C VAL A 30 15.15 -8.20 0.67
N ASP A 31 14.64 -8.38 -0.54
CA ASP A 31 15.44 -8.92 -1.63
C ASP A 31 16.54 -7.90 -2.00
N PRO A 32 17.83 -8.18 -1.73
CA PRO A 32 18.91 -7.28 -2.13
C PRO A 32 18.95 -7.06 -3.65
N ALA A 33 18.41 -7.99 -4.45
CA ALA A 33 18.28 -7.84 -5.89
C ALA A 33 17.33 -6.67 -6.25
N PHE A 34 16.24 -6.48 -5.50
CA PHE A 34 15.33 -5.36 -5.73
C PHE A 34 16.00 -4.01 -5.49
N ALA A 35 16.89 -3.89 -4.49
CA ALA A 35 17.59 -2.64 -4.23
C ALA A 35 18.54 -2.26 -5.39
N ALA A 36 19.18 -3.25 -6.01
CA ALA A 36 20.01 -3.04 -7.20
C ALA A 36 19.17 -2.65 -8.42
N GLU A 37 18.08 -3.39 -8.70
CA GLU A 37 17.10 -3.09 -9.77
C GLU A 37 16.52 -1.68 -9.61
N TRP A 38 16.09 -1.32 -8.40
CA TRP A 38 15.59 0.00 -8.08
C TRP A 38 16.64 1.10 -8.21
N ASN A 39 17.92 0.81 -7.96
CA ASN A 39 18.97 1.81 -8.09
C ASN A 39 19.43 2.02 -9.53
N ALA A 40 19.30 0.99 -10.36
CA ALA A 40 19.58 1.02 -11.80
C ALA A 40 18.56 1.84 -12.59
N LEU A 41 17.32 2.00 -12.09
CA LEU A 41 16.32 2.84 -12.75
C LEU A 41 16.73 4.32 -12.87
N ASP A 42 16.25 4.95 -13.95
CA ASP A 42 16.38 6.38 -14.18
C ASP A 42 15.77 7.22 -13.05
N LYS A 43 16.43 8.33 -12.72
CA LYS A 43 15.98 9.28 -11.70
C LYS A 43 14.53 9.77 -11.89
N PRO A 44 14.07 10.18 -13.10
CA PRO A 44 12.69 10.62 -13.32
C PRO A 44 11.66 9.52 -13.00
N THR A 45 11.87 8.31 -13.51
CA THR A 45 10.98 7.16 -13.31
C THR A 45 10.83 6.81 -11.83
N ARG A 46 11.95 6.80 -11.09
CA ARG A 46 11.91 6.59 -9.63
C ARG A 46 11.13 7.68 -8.90
N ARG A 47 11.24 8.94 -9.34
CA ARG A 47 10.51 10.05 -8.71
C ARG A 47 9.00 9.92 -8.96
N GLN A 48 8.60 9.54 -10.17
CA GLN A 48 7.20 9.31 -10.53
C GLN A 48 6.60 8.18 -9.70
N ILE A 49 7.22 7.01 -9.67
CA ILE A 49 6.76 5.85 -8.90
C ILE A 49 6.64 6.23 -7.41
N ARG A 50 7.66 6.88 -6.83
CA ARG A 50 7.60 7.34 -5.42
C ARG A 50 6.43 8.26 -5.15
N ARG A 51 6.16 9.21 -6.05
CA ARG A 51 5.06 10.19 -5.89
C ARG A 51 3.72 9.47 -5.94
N LEU A 52 3.51 8.60 -6.92
CA LEU A 52 2.27 7.87 -7.11
C LEU A 52 1.99 6.92 -5.94
N VAL A 53 3.01 6.21 -5.46
CA VAL A 53 2.92 5.33 -4.29
C VAL A 53 2.59 6.12 -3.01
N ARG A 54 3.17 7.31 -2.82
CA ARG A 54 2.84 8.18 -1.66
C ARG A 54 1.42 8.71 -1.70
N ILE A 55 0.92 9.07 -2.88
CA ILE A 55 -0.45 9.54 -3.09
C ILE A 55 -1.45 8.38 -2.97
N GLY A 56 -1.00 7.13 -3.17
CA GLY A 56 -1.87 5.95 -3.19
C GLY A 56 -2.65 5.86 -4.49
N ARG A 57 -2.03 6.20 -5.62
CA ARG A 57 -2.59 6.02 -6.97
C ARG A 57 -2.03 4.74 -7.60
N GLN A 58 -2.89 4.04 -8.33
CA GLN A 58 -2.52 2.91 -9.16
C GLN A 58 -1.52 3.35 -10.25
N GLN A 59 -0.57 2.47 -10.60
CA GLN A 59 0.38 2.72 -11.70
C GLN A 59 -0.30 2.55 -13.06
N GLU A 60 0.38 2.96 -14.13
CA GLU A 60 -0.16 2.85 -15.49
C GLU A 60 0.19 1.49 -16.13
N ASN A 61 1.37 0.93 -15.79
CA ASN A 61 1.87 -0.31 -16.37
C ASN A 61 2.08 -1.40 -15.32
N ALA A 62 2.05 -2.68 -15.74
CA ALA A 62 2.32 -3.83 -14.87
C ALA A 62 3.75 -3.82 -14.30
N GLU A 63 4.75 -3.38 -15.09
CA GLU A 63 6.13 -3.25 -14.62
C GLU A 63 6.28 -2.16 -13.54
N ASP A 64 5.68 -0.99 -13.75
CA ASP A 64 5.68 0.09 -12.77
C ASP A 64 4.92 -0.31 -11.50
N ALA A 65 3.82 -1.05 -11.64
CA ALA A 65 3.05 -1.62 -10.54
C ALA A 65 3.90 -2.58 -9.68
N ARG A 66 4.69 -3.47 -10.30
CA ARG A 66 5.62 -4.36 -9.61
C ARG A 66 6.67 -3.55 -8.83
N LEU A 67 7.27 -2.54 -9.47
CA LEU A 67 8.28 -1.68 -8.84
C LEU A 67 7.69 -0.83 -7.71
N ALA A 68 6.46 -0.36 -7.86
CA ALA A 68 5.72 0.41 -6.85
C ALA A 68 5.45 -0.43 -5.59
N VAL A 69 4.99 -1.67 -5.77
CA VAL A 69 4.76 -2.63 -4.68
C VAL A 69 6.08 -2.99 -4.00
N GLY A 70 7.11 -3.33 -4.78
CA GLY A 70 8.45 -3.61 -4.27
C GLY A 70 9.00 -2.44 -3.45
N PHE A 71 8.87 -1.21 -3.94
CA PHE A 71 9.30 0.00 -3.25
C PHE A 71 8.53 0.22 -1.94
N ALA A 72 7.20 0.06 -1.95
CA ALA A 72 6.37 0.24 -0.77
C ALA A 72 6.71 -0.78 0.33
N ARG A 73 6.98 -2.04 -0.04
CA ARG A 73 7.45 -3.08 0.89
C ARG A 73 8.85 -2.75 1.41
N PHE A 74 9.77 -2.41 0.51
CA PHE A 74 11.14 -2.03 0.85
C PHE A 74 11.23 -0.83 1.82
N GLN A 75 10.32 0.15 1.71
CA GLN A 75 10.26 1.25 2.67
C GLN A 75 9.73 0.82 4.03
N ARG A 76 8.70 -0.03 4.06
CA ARG A 76 8.07 -0.52 5.30
C ARG A 76 9.01 -1.39 6.14
N THR A 77 9.95 -2.10 5.52
CA THR A 77 10.91 -2.97 6.22
C THR A 77 12.08 -2.21 6.87
N ARG A 78 12.31 -0.93 6.52
CA ARG A 78 13.45 -0.18 7.08
C ARG A 78 13.29 0.04 8.59
N PRO A 79 14.35 -0.19 9.40
CA PRO A 79 14.31 0.07 10.84
C PRO A 79 13.91 1.51 11.16
N TRP A 80 14.50 2.47 10.44
CA TRP A 80 14.16 3.89 10.57
C TRP A 80 12.67 4.17 10.35
N TYR A 81 12.02 3.50 9.40
CA TYR A 81 10.59 3.68 9.15
C TYR A 81 9.78 3.27 10.39
N ARG A 82 10.11 2.11 10.99
CA ARG A 82 9.47 1.63 12.22
C ARG A 82 9.70 2.59 13.39
N PHE A 83 10.95 3.01 13.61
CA PHE A 83 11.29 3.97 14.66
C PHE A 83 10.60 5.31 14.46
N PHE A 84 10.51 5.82 13.24
CA PHE A 84 9.85 7.07 12.93
C PHE A 84 8.38 7.04 13.38
N TYR A 85 7.61 6.01 13.03
CA TYR A 85 6.19 5.93 13.45
C TYR A 85 6.02 5.61 14.93
N LEU A 86 6.96 4.90 15.55
CA LEU A 86 6.99 4.69 17.00
C LEU A 86 7.13 6.05 17.73
N TRP A 87 8.02 6.91 17.25
CA TRP A 87 8.28 8.23 17.82
C TRP A 87 7.33 9.32 17.35
N LEU A 88 6.57 9.10 16.27
CA LEU A 88 5.66 10.11 15.72
C LEU A 88 4.60 10.52 16.74
N ILE A 89 3.95 9.55 17.41
CA ILE A 89 2.89 9.84 18.39
C ILE A 89 3.41 10.68 19.56
N PRO A 90 4.49 10.29 20.28
CA PRO A 90 4.99 11.11 21.37
C PRO A 90 5.48 12.49 20.91
N LEU A 91 6.08 12.60 19.71
CA LEU A 91 6.49 13.90 19.16
C LEU A 91 5.30 14.81 18.83
N VAL A 92 4.20 14.24 18.31
CA VAL A 92 2.97 15.00 18.05
C VAL A 92 2.38 15.51 19.36
N ILE A 93 2.30 14.67 20.40
CA ILE A 93 1.80 15.09 21.71
C ILE A 93 2.67 16.20 22.28
N ALA A 94 3.99 16.02 22.29
CA ALA A 94 4.93 17.04 22.77
C ALA A 94 4.81 18.35 21.98
N GLY A 95 4.68 18.27 20.65
CA GLY A 95 4.48 19.43 19.78
C GLY A 95 3.17 20.17 20.03
N VAL A 96 2.08 19.45 20.29
CA VAL A 96 0.78 20.05 20.63
C VAL A 96 0.85 20.75 21.99
N VAL A 97 1.43 20.11 23.00
CA VAL A 97 1.63 20.71 24.34
C VAL A 97 2.49 21.97 24.26
N ALA A 98 3.60 21.93 23.52
CA ALA A 98 4.43 23.10 23.27
C ALA A 98 3.67 24.19 22.49
N GLY A 99 2.82 23.80 21.53
CA GLY A 99 1.99 24.72 20.76
C GLY A 99 1.01 25.52 21.62
N PHE A 100 0.43 24.90 22.66
CA PHE A 100 -0.40 25.62 23.64
C PHE A 100 0.37 26.68 24.42
N ALA A 101 1.67 26.47 24.67
CA ALA A 101 2.51 27.42 25.40
C ALA A 101 3.08 28.55 24.53
N LEU A 102 3.34 28.30 23.23
CA LEU A 102 3.95 29.28 22.32
C LEU A 102 2.94 30.00 21.43
N HIS A 103 2.20 29.26 20.60
CA HIS A 103 1.26 29.84 19.63
C HIS A 103 0.33 28.75 19.04
N PRO A 104 -0.99 29.00 18.95
CA PRO A 104 -1.95 28.03 18.40
C PRO A 104 -1.68 27.60 16.95
N ILE A 105 -1.00 28.42 16.13
CA ILE A 105 -0.66 28.06 14.74
C ILE A 105 0.23 26.81 14.69
N LEU A 106 1.11 26.64 15.68
CA LEU A 106 2.01 25.49 15.75
C LEU A 106 1.23 24.18 15.88
N ILE A 107 0.10 24.19 16.60
CA ILE A 107 -0.78 23.02 16.73
C ILE A 107 -1.27 22.58 15.34
N GLY A 108 -1.74 23.54 14.53
CA GLY A 108 -2.18 23.28 13.16
C GLY A 108 -1.07 22.70 12.29
N VAL A 109 0.16 23.23 12.38
CA VAL A 109 1.32 22.72 11.64
C VAL A 109 1.67 21.28 12.07
N VAL A 110 1.72 21.01 13.38
CA VAL A 110 2.02 19.67 13.92
C VAL A 110 0.99 18.65 13.43
N ILE A 111 -0.31 18.99 13.52
CA ILE A 111 -1.39 18.12 13.06
C ILE A 111 -1.30 17.90 11.54
N ALA A 112 -1.04 18.93 10.74
CA ALA A 112 -0.91 18.81 9.29
C ALA A 112 0.24 17.88 8.89
N VAL A 113 1.39 17.99 9.55
CA VAL A 113 2.55 17.11 9.33
C VAL A 113 2.23 15.67 9.74
N ALA A 114 1.60 15.47 10.90
CA ALA A 114 1.18 14.15 11.36
C ALA A 114 0.17 13.50 10.41
N GLY A 115 -0.80 14.27 9.93
CA GLY A 115 -1.79 13.84 8.93
C GLY A 115 -1.12 13.42 7.63
N ASN A 116 -0.20 14.22 7.11
CA ASN A 116 0.56 13.89 5.90
C ASN A 116 1.38 12.60 6.08
N ALA A 117 2.04 12.41 7.22
CA ALA A 117 2.77 11.18 7.52
C ALA A 117 1.83 9.96 7.53
N PHE A 118 0.64 10.09 8.12
CA PHE A 118 -0.36 9.02 8.13
C PHE A 118 -0.89 8.69 6.72
N LEU A 119 -1.13 9.70 5.88
CA LEU A 119 -1.53 9.50 4.48
C LEU A 119 -0.46 8.74 3.69
N VAL A 120 0.82 9.10 3.87
CA VAL A 120 1.94 8.39 3.23
C VAL A 120 2.01 6.93 3.72
N ARG A 121 1.85 6.68 5.02
CA ARG A 121 1.79 5.31 5.58
C ARG A 121 0.63 4.51 4.98
N ARG A 122 -0.52 5.14 4.83
CA ARG A 122 -1.70 4.53 4.21
C ARG A 122 -1.45 4.21 2.73
N GLY A 123 -0.86 5.13 1.98
CA GLY A 123 -0.48 4.94 0.58
C GLY A 123 0.46 3.74 0.42
N PHE A 124 1.48 3.64 1.26
CA PHE A 124 2.38 2.49 1.26
C PHE A 124 1.64 1.20 1.56
N THR A 125 0.81 1.14 2.60
CA THR A 125 0.06 -0.07 2.98
C THR A 125 -0.92 -0.51 1.89
N LYS A 126 -1.53 0.44 1.16
CA LYS A 126 -2.49 0.16 0.09
C LYS A 126 -1.85 -0.17 -1.26
N ALA A 127 -0.55 0.07 -1.43
CA ALA A 127 0.11 -0.11 -2.73
C ALA A 127 -0.03 -1.54 -3.27
N ASP A 128 -0.05 -2.55 -2.39
CA ASP A 128 -0.30 -3.95 -2.76
C ASP A 128 -1.69 -4.10 -3.39
N TRP A 129 -2.74 -3.73 -2.64
CA TRP A 129 -4.13 -3.85 -3.07
C TRP A 129 -4.49 -2.99 -4.30
N LEU A 130 -3.92 -1.79 -4.40
CA LEU A 130 -4.22 -0.86 -5.51
C LEU A 130 -3.65 -1.31 -6.84
N ASN A 131 -2.54 -2.06 -6.82
CA ASN A 131 -1.86 -2.51 -8.04
C ASN A 131 -2.18 -3.97 -8.38
N GLU A 132 -2.87 -4.69 -7.48
CA GLU A 132 -3.32 -6.07 -7.70
C GLU A 132 -3.97 -6.29 -9.09
N PRO A 133 -4.89 -5.42 -9.59
CA PRO A 133 -5.52 -5.63 -10.90
C PRO A 133 -4.56 -5.59 -12.08
N LEU A 134 -3.45 -4.84 -11.97
CA LEU A 134 -2.41 -4.77 -13.01
C LEU A 134 -1.44 -5.95 -12.92
N LEU A 135 -1.33 -6.56 -11.74
CA LEU A 135 -0.43 -7.67 -11.48
C LEU A 135 -1.11 -9.03 -11.74
N SER A 136 -2.45 -9.11 -11.59
CA SER A 136 -3.23 -10.31 -11.90
C SER A 136 -3.55 -10.49 -13.39
N GLY A 137 -3.25 -9.50 -14.23
CA GLY A 137 -3.62 -9.51 -15.66
C GLY A 137 -5.10 -9.20 -15.93
N ASP A 138 -5.88 -8.85 -14.90
CA ASP A 138 -7.30 -8.48 -15.05
C ASP A 138 -7.51 -7.08 -15.65
N ALA A 139 -6.43 -6.29 -15.82
CA ALA A 139 -6.48 -4.96 -16.40
C ALA A 139 -6.84 -4.94 -17.90
N ASP A 140 -6.70 -6.07 -18.61
CA ASP A 140 -6.99 -6.19 -20.04
C ASP A 140 -8.48 -6.51 -20.35
N LEU A 141 -9.37 -6.48 -19.35
CA LEU A 141 -10.80 -6.84 -19.51
C LEU A 141 -11.78 -5.65 -19.42
N LYS A 142 -11.34 -4.42 -19.71
CA LYS A 142 -12.26 -3.27 -19.81
C LYS A 142 -12.10 -2.47 -21.08
#